data_AF-A0A2V5RFM4-F1
#
_entry.id   AF-A0A2V5RFM4-F1
#
_cell.length_a   1.000
_cell.length_b   1.000
_cell.length_c   1.000
_cell.angle_alpha   90.00
_cell.angle_beta   90.00
_cell.angle_gamma   90.00
#
_symmetry.space_group_name_H-M   'P 1'
#
loop_
_entity.id
_entity.type
_entity.pdbx_description
1 polymer ?
#
loop_
_entity_poly.entity_id
_entity_poly.type
_entity_poly.pdbx_seq_one_letter_code
_entity_poly.pdbx_strand_id
1 'polypeptide(L)'
;MKPSIRFKTITLLLLPLVLACFAFLPNAQAVTPAPDGAYGFNTAEGFQALLSLPNTSGNLFNTALGAKTLRDDTTGHDNTAVGGQALALNNGSFNTAVGENALVSNTTGSFNMALGQGALSSNVSGSSNTAMGFQALNANTANNNTAVGFQAMLSATGSSVVFNTALGFRALVSTTGNANVALGDLALQNLGSGAFNTAIGASADFNHATGDNNIYIGQGSFGLASESHTCYIQEIFGKTSSG
;
A
#
# COMPACT_ATOMS: atom_id res chain seq x y z
N MET A 1 26.08 -56.39 -41.83
CA MET A 1 25.21 -55.25 -42.25
C MET A 1 24.01 -55.21 -41.34
N LYS A 2 23.83 -54.14 -40.55
CA LYS A 2 22.64 -53.95 -39.69
C LYS A 2 21.39 -53.76 -40.56
N PRO A 3 20.21 -54.30 -40.20
CA PRO A 3 18.99 -54.04 -40.95
C PRO A 3 18.54 -52.60 -40.72
N SER A 4 18.31 -51.88 -41.81
CA SER A 4 17.66 -50.56 -41.81
C SER A 4 16.24 -50.69 -41.27
N ILE A 5 15.93 -49.99 -40.17
CA ILE A 5 14.59 -49.88 -39.62
C ILE A 5 13.70 -49.20 -40.67
N ARG A 6 12.80 -49.96 -41.30
CA ARG A 6 11.75 -49.40 -42.19
C ARG A 6 10.58 -48.96 -41.31
N PHE A 7 10.44 -47.66 -41.09
CA PHE A 7 9.23 -47.08 -40.47
C PHE A 7 8.02 -47.37 -41.38
N LYS A 8 7.01 -48.07 -40.86
CA LYS A 8 5.77 -48.38 -41.58
C LYS A 8 5.01 -47.07 -41.85
N THR A 9 4.48 -46.91 -43.06
CA THR A 9 3.73 -45.72 -43.53
C THR A 9 2.59 -45.28 -42.58
N ILE A 10 2.05 -46.21 -41.78
CA ILE A 10 1.05 -45.96 -40.73
C ILE A 10 1.56 -44.97 -39.66
N THR A 11 2.84 -45.03 -39.30
CA THR A 11 3.44 -44.12 -38.31
C THR A 11 3.53 -42.68 -38.83
N LEU A 12 3.63 -42.50 -40.16
CA LEU A 12 3.73 -41.19 -40.80
C LEU A 12 2.40 -40.43 -40.82
N LEU A 13 1.27 -41.15 -40.80
CA LEU A 13 -0.09 -40.58 -40.87
C LEU A 13 -0.71 -40.36 -39.47
N LEU A 14 -0.31 -41.17 -38.48
CA LEU A 14 -0.78 -41.04 -37.10
C LEU A 14 -0.20 -39.82 -36.39
N LEU A 15 1.07 -39.49 -36.61
CA LEU A 15 1.73 -38.37 -35.96
C LEU A 15 1.05 -37.01 -36.23
N PRO A 16 0.75 -36.61 -37.49
CA PRO A 16 0.06 -35.36 -37.76
C PRO A 16 -1.39 -35.36 -37.26
N LEU A 17 -2.07 -36.51 -37.23
CA LEU A 17 -3.42 -36.63 -36.68
C LEU A 17 -3.43 -36.40 -35.16
N VAL A 18 -2.46 -36.97 -34.45
CA VAL A 18 -2.29 -36.76 -32.99
C VAL A 18 -1.93 -35.31 -32.69
N LEU A 19 -1.04 -34.69 -33.46
CA LEU A 19 -0.70 -33.27 -33.36
C LEU A 19 -1.93 -32.37 -33.61
N ALA A 20 -2.77 -32.71 -34.60
CA ALA A 20 -4.02 -32.00 -34.85
C ALA A 20 -4.99 -32.13 -33.67
N CYS A 21 -5.11 -33.31 -33.04
CA CYS A 21 -5.90 -33.47 -31.83
C CYS A 21 -5.43 -32.56 -30.67
N PHE A 22 -4.11 -32.37 -30.51
CA PHE A 22 -3.56 -31.42 -29.54
C PHE A 22 -3.88 -29.95 -29.88
N ALA A 23 -3.99 -29.59 -31.16
CA ALA A 23 -4.35 -28.22 -31.55
C ALA A 23 -5.82 -27.84 -31.22
N PHE A 24 -6.72 -28.84 -31.13
CA PHE A 24 -8.14 -28.63 -30.82
C PHE A 24 -8.52 -28.89 -29.36
N LEU A 25 -7.59 -29.36 -28.53
CA LEU A 25 -7.82 -29.53 -27.10
C LEU A 25 -7.82 -28.15 -26.43
N PRO A 26 -8.93 -27.68 -25.81
CA PRO A 26 -9.00 -26.35 -25.21
C PRO A 26 -7.92 -26.10 -24.15
N ASN A 27 -7.52 -27.15 -23.43
CA ASN A 27 -6.46 -27.10 -22.42
C ASN A 27 -5.03 -27.11 -22.99
N ALA A 28 -4.86 -27.41 -24.28
CA ALA A 28 -3.58 -27.44 -24.97
C ALA A 28 -3.37 -26.22 -25.89
N GLN A 29 -4.40 -25.37 -26.06
CA GLN A 29 -4.27 -24.08 -26.72
C GLN A 29 -3.57 -23.09 -25.79
N ALA A 30 -2.61 -22.33 -26.34
CA ALA A 30 -2.10 -21.17 -25.65
C ALA A 30 -3.27 -20.21 -25.36
N VAL A 31 -3.34 -19.67 -24.14
CA VAL A 31 -4.33 -18.64 -23.80
C VAL A 31 -4.11 -17.46 -24.75
N THR A 32 -5.19 -16.90 -25.30
CA THR A 32 -5.13 -15.70 -26.15
C THR A 32 -5.90 -14.57 -25.50
N PRO A 33 -5.26 -13.41 -25.23
CA PRO A 33 -3.82 -13.17 -25.36
C PRO A 33 -3.01 -14.08 -24.43
N ALA A 34 -1.72 -14.27 -24.73
CA ALA A 34 -0.83 -15.05 -23.89
C ALA A 34 -0.92 -14.57 -22.42
N PRO A 35 -0.63 -15.41 -21.41
CA PRO A 35 -0.67 -14.98 -20.01
C PRO A 35 0.11 -13.68 -19.74
N ASP A 36 1.17 -13.43 -20.51
CA ASP A 36 1.99 -12.22 -20.56
C ASP A 36 1.56 -11.22 -21.65
N GLY A 37 0.28 -11.20 -22.00
CA GLY A 37 -0.31 -10.55 -23.18
C GLY A 37 0.20 -9.14 -23.47
N ALA A 38 0.08 -8.71 -24.72
CA ALA A 38 0.57 -7.41 -25.19
C ALA A 38 -0.14 -6.21 -24.52
N TYR A 39 0.21 -5.89 -23.28
CA TYR A 39 -0.30 -4.77 -22.49
C TYR A 39 0.52 -3.48 -22.74
N GLY A 40 1.19 -3.36 -23.89
CA GLY A 40 2.12 -2.27 -24.15
C GLY A 40 3.36 -2.35 -23.24
N PHE A 41 3.69 -1.26 -22.56
CA PHE A 41 4.79 -1.19 -21.57
C PHE A 41 4.34 -1.60 -20.14
N ASN A 42 3.18 -2.23 -20.00
CA ASN A 42 2.69 -2.75 -18.73
C ASN A 42 3.04 -4.24 -18.55
N THR A 43 3.07 -4.69 -17.29
CA THR A 43 3.09 -6.11 -16.89
C THR A 43 1.77 -6.44 -16.21
N ALA A 44 1.04 -7.48 -16.65
CA ALA A 44 -0.22 -7.90 -16.03
C ALA A 44 -0.29 -9.42 -15.88
N GLU A 45 -0.53 -9.89 -14.65
CA GLU A 45 -0.66 -11.31 -14.31
C GLU A 45 -1.82 -11.49 -13.31
N GLY A 46 -2.85 -12.24 -13.68
CA GLY A 46 -4.01 -12.53 -12.83
C GLY A 46 -5.36 -12.20 -13.45
N PHE A 47 -6.42 -12.77 -12.88
CA PHE A 47 -7.78 -12.59 -13.38
C PHE A 47 -8.21 -11.12 -13.34
N GLN A 48 -8.55 -10.53 -14.50
CA GLN A 48 -8.97 -9.13 -14.64
C GLN A 48 -7.92 -8.09 -14.20
N ALA A 49 -6.63 -8.42 -14.21
CA ALA A 49 -5.56 -7.42 -14.07
C ALA A 49 -5.58 -6.45 -15.27
N LEU A 50 -5.49 -5.13 -15.03
CA LEU A 50 -5.48 -4.08 -16.05
C LEU A 50 -6.64 -4.11 -17.07
N LEU A 51 -7.82 -4.60 -16.66
CA LEU A 51 -8.95 -4.84 -17.57
C LEU A 51 -9.44 -3.58 -18.30
N SER A 52 -9.49 -2.44 -17.61
CA SER A 52 -10.08 -1.20 -18.12
C SER A 52 -9.04 -0.20 -18.64
N LEU A 53 -7.75 -0.56 -18.70
CA LEU A 53 -6.75 0.34 -19.25
C LEU A 53 -7.12 0.71 -20.69
N PRO A 54 -7.27 2.01 -21.01
CA PRO A 54 -7.54 2.40 -22.37
C PRO A 54 -6.34 2.01 -23.24
N ASN A 55 -6.61 1.34 -24.36
CA ASN A 55 -5.63 1.05 -25.42
C ASN A 55 -5.22 2.33 -26.18
N THR A 56 -5.01 3.42 -25.46
CA THR A 56 -4.67 4.73 -25.99
C THR A 56 -3.18 4.96 -25.80
N SER A 57 -2.39 4.47 -26.77
CA SER A 57 -1.23 5.16 -27.35
C SER A 57 -0.21 5.84 -26.41
N GLY A 58 0.00 5.34 -25.19
CA GLY A 58 0.90 5.92 -24.20
C GLY A 58 1.68 4.86 -23.47
N ASN A 59 2.93 5.17 -23.11
CA ASN A 59 3.77 4.31 -22.29
C ASN A 59 3.27 4.31 -20.85
N LEU A 60 2.18 3.60 -20.61
CA LEU A 60 1.67 3.32 -19.27
C LEU A 60 2.58 2.21 -18.73
N PHE A 61 3.44 2.54 -17.76
CA PHE A 61 4.45 1.64 -17.20
C PHE A 61 3.94 0.96 -15.92
N ASN A 62 2.76 0.35 -15.96
CA ASN A 62 2.16 -0.26 -14.77
C ASN A 62 2.57 -1.73 -14.62
N THR A 63 2.76 -2.20 -13.39
CA THR A 63 2.92 -3.61 -13.02
C THR A 63 1.71 -4.04 -12.19
N ALA A 64 1.00 -5.09 -12.60
CA ALA A 64 -0.21 -5.59 -11.97
C ALA A 64 -0.12 -7.11 -11.76
N LEU A 65 -0.01 -7.56 -10.51
CA LEU A 65 0.10 -8.98 -10.15
C LEU A 65 -0.98 -9.35 -9.12
N GLY A 66 -2.01 -10.08 -9.53
CA GLY A 66 -3.09 -10.54 -8.68
C GLY A 66 -4.48 -10.29 -9.28
N ALA A 67 -5.50 -10.94 -8.72
CA ALA A 67 -6.86 -10.80 -9.22
C ALA A 67 -7.40 -9.37 -9.04
N LYS A 68 -7.96 -8.79 -10.11
CA LYS A 68 -8.54 -7.44 -10.16
C LYS A 68 -7.57 -6.32 -9.75
N THR A 69 -6.27 -6.52 -9.94
CA THR A 69 -5.26 -5.47 -9.73
C THR A 69 -5.35 -4.41 -10.81
N LEU A 70 -5.32 -3.12 -10.42
CA LEU A 70 -5.44 -1.99 -11.35
C LEU A 70 -6.60 -2.14 -12.35
N ARG A 71 -7.70 -2.77 -11.93
CA ARG A 71 -8.77 -3.20 -12.83
C ARG A 71 -9.42 -2.03 -13.55
N ASP A 72 -9.72 -0.97 -12.82
CA ASP A 72 -10.44 0.21 -13.32
C ASP A 72 -9.53 1.44 -13.41
N ASP A 73 -8.22 1.24 -13.59
CA ASP A 73 -7.30 2.33 -13.86
C ASP A 73 -7.51 2.84 -15.29
N THR A 74 -7.86 4.12 -15.42
CA THR A 74 -8.16 4.74 -16.72
C THR A 74 -7.11 5.77 -17.17
N THR A 75 -6.32 6.32 -16.25
CA THR A 75 -5.35 7.40 -16.56
C THR A 75 -4.01 7.26 -15.84
N GLY A 76 -3.90 6.36 -14.87
CA GLY A 76 -2.71 6.13 -14.07
C GLY A 76 -1.58 5.48 -14.87
N HIS A 77 -0.36 5.93 -14.57
CA HIS A 77 0.88 5.38 -15.11
C HIS A 77 1.91 5.19 -13.99
N ASP A 78 2.93 4.39 -14.27
CA ASP A 78 4.05 4.12 -13.36
C ASP A 78 3.61 3.57 -12.00
N ASN A 79 2.53 2.79 -11.98
CA ASN A 79 2.00 2.16 -10.78
C ASN A 79 2.50 0.71 -10.64
N THR A 80 2.84 0.29 -9.42
CA THR A 80 3.14 -1.11 -9.11
C THR A 80 2.09 -1.65 -8.13
N ALA A 81 1.33 -2.66 -8.54
CA ALA A 81 0.27 -3.29 -7.77
C ALA A 81 0.51 -4.80 -7.65
N VAL A 82 0.62 -5.31 -6.41
CA VAL A 82 0.78 -6.74 -6.13
C VAL A 82 -0.17 -7.17 -5.01
N GLY A 83 -1.06 -8.12 -5.28
CA GLY A 83 -2.07 -8.61 -4.34
C GLY A 83 -3.49 -8.40 -4.85
N GLY A 84 -4.47 -9.16 -4.34
CA GLY A 84 -5.85 -9.06 -4.81
C GLY A 84 -6.43 -7.65 -4.61
N GLN A 85 -7.01 -7.08 -5.67
CA GLN A 85 -7.63 -5.75 -5.68
C GLN A 85 -6.69 -4.58 -5.30
N ALA A 86 -5.36 -4.79 -5.31
CA ALA A 86 -4.43 -3.68 -5.12
C ALA A 86 -4.63 -2.63 -6.24
N LEU A 87 -4.79 -1.36 -5.86
CA LEU A 87 -5.07 -0.23 -6.77
C LEU A 87 -6.27 -0.43 -7.72
N ALA A 88 -7.29 -1.21 -7.34
CA ALA A 88 -8.38 -1.57 -8.26
C ALA A 88 -9.15 -0.38 -8.86
N LEU A 89 -9.34 0.69 -8.09
CA LEU A 89 -10.04 1.93 -8.47
C LEU A 89 -9.07 3.13 -8.43
N ASN A 90 -7.93 3.00 -9.10
CA ASN A 90 -6.87 4.00 -9.12
C ASN A 90 -6.97 4.92 -10.36
N ASN A 91 -6.93 6.25 -10.24
CA ASN A 91 -6.58 7.12 -11.39
C ASN A 91 -5.33 7.99 -11.13
N GLY A 92 -4.63 7.75 -10.03
CA GLY A 92 -3.35 8.38 -9.71
C GLY A 92 -2.15 7.70 -10.38
N SER A 93 -0.99 8.34 -10.31
CA SER A 93 0.24 7.83 -10.91
C SER A 93 1.36 7.69 -9.87
N PHE A 94 2.39 6.93 -10.20
CA PHE A 94 3.56 6.72 -9.34
C PHE A 94 3.22 6.11 -7.96
N ASN A 95 2.24 5.21 -7.90
CA ASN A 95 1.85 4.54 -6.66
C ASN A 95 2.44 3.13 -6.59
N THR A 96 2.87 2.71 -5.39
CA THR A 96 3.27 1.33 -5.11
C THR A 96 2.31 0.73 -4.08
N ALA A 97 1.61 -0.35 -4.43
CA ALA A 97 0.66 -1.05 -3.58
C ALA A 97 1.01 -2.55 -3.53
N VAL A 98 1.35 -3.06 -2.36
CA VAL A 98 1.65 -4.48 -2.13
C VAL A 98 0.82 -4.97 -0.95
N GLY A 99 -0.13 -5.87 -1.21
CA GLY A 99 -1.07 -6.40 -0.23
C GLY A 99 -2.48 -6.46 -0.79
N GLU A 100 -3.30 -7.35 -0.24
CA GLU A 100 -4.72 -7.41 -0.58
C GLU A 100 -5.42 -6.09 -0.16
N ASN A 101 -6.16 -5.50 -1.10
CA ASN A 101 -6.86 -4.21 -0.94
C ASN A 101 -5.96 -3.00 -0.60
N ALA A 102 -4.64 -3.09 -0.82
CA ALA A 102 -3.73 -1.95 -0.67
C ALA A 102 -4.08 -0.89 -1.72
N LEU A 103 -4.32 0.36 -1.30
CA LEU A 103 -4.75 1.47 -2.18
C LEU A 103 -5.97 1.15 -3.07
N VAL A 104 -6.86 0.24 -2.66
CA VAL A 104 -7.97 -0.24 -3.51
C VAL A 104 -8.85 0.89 -4.06
N SER A 105 -9.09 1.95 -3.27
CA SER A 105 -9.91 3.10 -3.64
C SER A 105 -9.09 4.38 -3.70
N ASN A 106 -8.18 4.48 -4.69
CA ASN A 106 -7.30 5.65 -4.89
C ASN A 106 -7.72 6.57 -6.04
N THR A 107 -8.66 7.49 -5.83
CA THR A 107 -9.27 8.17 -6.99
C THR A 107 -8.31 9.11 -7.73
N THR A 108 -7.49 9.89 -7.04
CA THR A 108 -6.56 10.86 -7.68
C THR A 108 -5.18 10.96 -7.03
N GLY A 109 -4.97 10.31 -5.88
CA GLY A 109 -3.73 10.39 -5.11
C GLY A 109 -2.53 9.85 -5.88
N SER A 110 -1.41 10.56 -5.88
CA SER A 110 -0.17 10.12 -6.54
C SER A 110 0.99 10.03 -5.56
N PHE A 111 2.06 9.32 -5.94
CA PHE A 111 3.26 9.16 -5.12
C PHE A 111 3.02 8.47 -3.76
N ASN A 112 2.05 7.56 -3.67
CA ASN A 112 1.78 6.81 -2.45
C ASN A 112 2.47 5.44 -2.43
N MET A 113 2.97 5.03 -1.27
CA MET A 113 3.50 3.69 -1.02
C MET A 113 2.61 3.00 0.02
N ALA A 114 1.98 1.89 -0.32
CA ALA A 114 1.11 1.10 0.55
C ALA A 114 1.60 -0.36 0.60
N LEU A 115 2.16 -0.78 1.73
CA LEU A 115 2.76 -2.10 1.91
C LEU A 115 2.09 -2.82 3.08
N GLY A 116 1.06 -3.62 2.80
CA GLY A 116 0.28 -4.34 3.80
C GLY A 116 -1.17 -4.50 3.37
N GLN A 117 -1.85 -5.49 3.93
CA GLN A 117 -3.29 -5.67 3.67
C GLN A 117 -4.06 -4.43 4.16
N GLY A 118 -4.84 -3.83 3.26
CA GLY A 118 -5.66 -2.66 3.56
C GLY A 118 -4.88 -1.37 3.90
N ALA A 119 -3.56 -1.34 3.67
CA ALA A 119 -2.79 -0.10 3.79
C ALA A 119 -3.31 0.92 2.77
N LEU A 120 -3.62 2.15 3.21
CA LEU A 120 -4.22 3.21 2.37
C LEU A 120 -5.47 2.77 1.58
N SER A 121 -6.25 1.79 2.06
CA SER A 121 -7.35 1.21 1.26
C SER A 121 -8.38 2.23 0.78
N SER A 122 -8.63 3.27 1.57
CA SER A 122 -9.60 4.33 1.32
C SER A 122 -8.89 5.68 1.19
N ASN A 123 -8.00 5.81 0.20
CA ASN A 123 -7.24 7.02 -0.07
C ASN A 123 -7.86 7.84 -1.22
N VAL A 124 -8.78 8.78 -0.97
CA VAL A 124 -9.48 9.46 -2.08
C VAL A 124 -8.52 10.32 -2.92
N SER A 125 -7.87 11.31 -2.29
CA SER A 125 -7.03 12.31 -2.98
C SER A 125 -5.65 12.50 -2.34
N GLY A 126 -5.35 11.77 -1.27
CA GLY A 126 -4.10 11.91 -0.53
C GLY A 126 -2.89 11.52 -1.40
N SER A 127 -1.85 12.34 -1.39
CA SER A 127 -0.63 12.14 -2.17
C SER A 127 0.62 12.18 -1.30
N SER A 128 1.69 11.56 -1.77
CA SER A 128 2.99 11.52 -1.08
C SER A 128 2.93 10.86 0.30
N ASN A 129 2.10 9.82 0.48
CA ASN A 129 2.02 9.09 1.75
C ASN A 129 2.79 7.78 1.71
N THR A 130 3.39 7.39 2.83
CA THR A 130 4.00 6.06 3.03
C THR A 130 3.24 5.33 4.12
N ALA A 131 2.62 4.21 3.80
CA ALA A 131 1.88 3.35 4.71
C ALA A 131 2.42 1.92 4.64
N MET A 132 2.92 1.40 5.75
CA MET A 132 3.45 0.04 5.84
C MET A 132 2.87 -0.67 7.07
N GLY A 133 2.21 -1.80 6.88
CA GLY A 133 1.53 -2.56 7.93
C GLY A 133 0.05 -2.75 7.64
N PHE A 134 -0.57 -3.69 8.37
CA PHE A 134 -2.01 -3.95 8.25
C PHE A 134 -2.80 -2.67 8.60
N GLN A 135 -3.60 -2.18 7.65
CA GLN A 135 -4.45 -1.00 7.80
C GLN A 135 -3.72 0.29 8.23
N ALA A 136 -2.42 0.43 7.96
CA ALA A 136 -1.74 1.71 8.12
C ALA A 136 -2.36 2.76 7.18
N LEU A 137 -2.65 3.97 7.68
CA LEU A 137 -3.33 5.04 6.93
C LEU A 137 -4.60 4.60 6.18
N ASN A 138 -5.38 3.67 6.74
CA ASN A 138 -6.50 3.03 6.06
C ASN A 138 -7.50 4.03 5.43
N ALA A 139 -7.92 5.04 6.19
CA ALA A 139 -8.77 6.13 5.72
C ALA A 139 -7.94 7.40 5.59
N ASN A 140 -7.65 7.83 4.37
CA ASN A 140 -6.76 8.97 4.14
C ASN A 140 -7.33 9.93 3.07
N THR A 141 -7.34 11.21 3.39
CA THR A 141 -7.54 12.28 2.39
C THR A 141 -6.41 13.29 2.41
N ALA A 142 -5.40 13.06 3.25
CA ALA A 142 -4.33 13.99 3.53
C ALA A 142 -3.02 13.61 2.82
N ASN A 143 -2.05 14.53 2.86
CA ASN A 143 -0.80 14.41 2.11
C ASN A 143 0.41 14.32 3.04
N ASN A 144 1.51 13.79 2.52
CA ASN A 144 2.83 13.86 3.17
C ASN A 144 2.88 13.21 4.56
N ASN A 145 2.20 12.08 4.78
CA ASN A 145 2.24 11.35 6.04
C ASN A 145 3.02 10.03 5.91
N THR A 146 3.70 9.64 6.97
CA THR A 146 4.39 8.35 7.08
C THR A 146 3.80 7.55 8.23
N ALA A 147 3.29 6.36 7.96
CA ALA A 147 2.75 5.44 8.94
C ALA A 147 3.33 4.04 8.75
N VAL A 148 4.01 3.51 9.77
CA VAL A 148 4.62 2.18 9.75
C VAL A 148 4.23 1.42 11.01
N GLY A 149 3.43 0.37 10.85
CA GLY A 149 2.96 -0.47 11.93
C GLY A 149 1.50 -0.90 11.74
N PHE A 150 1.05 -1.84 12.56
CA PHE A 150 -0.35 -2.25 12.57
C PHE A 150 -1.24 -1.08 12.99
N GLN A 151 -2.14 -0.66 12.10
CA GLN A 151 -3.07 0.46 12.31
C GLN A 151 -2.38 1.76 12.76
N ALA A 152 -1.12 1.96 12.37
CA ALA A 152 -0.45 3.25 12.55
C ALA A 152 -1.20 4.30 11.72
N MET A 153 -1.57 5.41 12.36
CA MET A 153 -2.28 6.51 11.72
C MET A 153 -3.52 6.07 10.94
N LEU A 154 -4.32 5.16 11.51
CA LEU A 154 -5.48 4.50 10.90
C LEU A 154 -6.40 5.46 10.13
N SER A 155 -6.58 6.69 10.62
CA SER A 155 -7.38 7.74 9.96
C SER A 155 -6.63 9.07 9.92
N ALA A 156 -6.49 9.63 8.72
CA ALA A 156 -5.88 10.93 8.45
C ALA A 156 -6.72 11.70 7.42
N THR A 157 -7.71 12.46 7.92
CA THR A 157 -8.69 13.13 7.07
C THR A 157 -8.61 14.65 7.21
N GLY A 158 -8.58 15.33 6.07
CA GLY A 158 -8.53 16.79 6.00
C GLY A 158 -7.18 17.32 5.51
N SER A 159 -7.21 18.48 4.85
CA SER A 159 -6.03 19.10 4.23
C SER A 159 -4.98 19.57 5.25
N SER A 160 -5.36 19.74 6.51
CA SER A 160 -4.43 20.11 7.58
C SER A 160 -3.63 18.94 8.11
N VAL A 161 -4.03 17.68 7.88
CA VAL A 161 -3.39 16.50 8.48
C VAL A 161 -2.14 16.11 7.70
N VAL A 162 -1.12 16.96 7.70
CA VAL A 162 0.08 16.81 6.88
C VAL A 162 1.34 16.70 7.73
N PHE A 163 2.37 16.07 7.16
CA PHE A 163 3.70 15.96 7.77
C PHE A 163 3.76 15.15 9.07
N ASN A 164 2.80 14.27 9.31
CA ASN A 164 2.82 13.39 10.47
C ASN A 164 3.67 12.13 10.19
N THR A 165 4.40 11.68 11.21
CA THR A 165 5.19 10.44 11.20
C THR A 165 4.75 9.56 12.36
N ALA A 166 4.23 8.37 12.08
CA ALA A 166 3.75 7.41 13.07
C ALA A 166 4.43 6.05 12.85
N LEU A 167 5.31 5.62 13.76
CA LEU A 167 6.00 4.34 13.69
C LEU A 167 5.69 3.52 14.95
N GLY A 168 4.94 2.42 14.82
CA GLY A 168 4.57 1.54 15.95
C GLY A 168 3.18 0.94 15.81
N PHE A 169 2.84 -0.01 16.69
CA PHE A 169 1.48 -0.54 16.78
C PHE A 169 0.54 0.55 17.27
N ARG A 170 -0.46 0.90 16.46
CA ARG A 170 -1.48 1.92 16.77
C ARG A 170 -0.87 3.25 17.25
N ALA A 171 0.26 3.66 16.69
CA ALA A 171 0.82 5.00 16.87
C ALA A 171 -0.06 6.04 16.14
N LEU A 172 -0.35 7.17 16.79
CA LEU A 172 -1.11 8.29 16.24
C LEU A 172 -2.41 7.88 15.51
N VAL A 173 -3.21 6.98 16.10
CA VAL A 173 -4.34 6.28 15.43
C VAL A 173 -5.25 7.20 14.62
N SER A 174 -5.58 8.35 15.18
CA SER A 174 -6.33 9.41 14.49
C SER A 174 -5.79 10.75 14.92
N THR A 175 -5.63 11.69 13.99
CA THR A 175 -5.33 13.09 14.30
C THR A 175 -5.92 14.01 13.25
N THR A 176 -6.30 15.21 13.67
CA THR A 176 -6.59 16.37 12.81
C THR A 176 -5.44 17.38 12.79
N GLY A 177 -4.38 17.12 13.58
CA GLY A 177 -3.19 17.94 13.68
C GLY A 177 -2.12 17.62 12.64
N ASN A 178 -1.08 18.46 12.61
CA ASN A 178 -0.02 18.42 11.62
C ASN A 178 1.36 18.35 12.26
N ALA A 179 2.34 17.84 11.50
CA ALA A 179 3.74 17.82 11.89
C ALA A 179 4.02 17.08 13.23
N ASN A 180 3.26 16.05 13.56
CA ASN A 180 3.49 15.23 14.75
C ASN A 180 4.40 14.03 14.46
N VAL A 181 5.23 13.65 15.43
CA VAL A 181 6.12 12.50 15.38
C VAL A 181 5.76 11.56 16.53
N ALA A 182 5.27 10.36 16.21
CA ALA A 182 4.88 9.34 17.17
C ALA A 182 5.68 8.05 16.92
N LEU A 183 6.66 7.77 17.78
CA LEU A 183 7.56 6.62 17.65
C LEU A 183 7.38 5.69 18.85
N GLY A 184 6.68 4.58 18.67
CA GLY A 184 6.43 3.59 19.72
C GLY A 184 5.03 2.99 19.66
N ASP A 185 4.85 1.88 20.35
CA ASP A 185 3.53 1.30 20.60
C ASP A 185 2.63 2.34 21.28
N LEU A 186 1.45 2.62 20.72
CA LEU A 186 0.47 3.56 21.26
C LEU A 186 0.95 5.02 21.48
N ALA A 187 2.10 5.42 20.92
CA ALA A 187 2.58 6.79 21.01
C ALA A 187 1.58 7.78 20.38
N LEU A 188 1.25 8.88 21.07
CA LEU A 188 0.25 9.88 20.65
C LEU A 188 -1.12 9.30 20.23
N GLN A 189 -1.54 8.16 20.79
CA GLN A 189 -2.73 7.47 20.31
C GLN A 189 -4.00 8.34 20.29
N ASN A 190 -4.19 9.22 21.29
CA ASN A 190 -5.43 10.01 21.45
C ASN A 190 -5.32 11.45 20.94
N LEU A 191 -4.29 11.80 20.14
CA LEU A 191 -4.08 13.16 19.65
C LEU A 191 -5.22 13.65 18.76
N GLY A 192 -6.08 14.52 19.28
CA GLY A 192 -7.14 15.19 18.54
C GLY A 192 -6.58 16.17 17.51
N SER A 193 -6.33 17.42 17.92
CA SER A 193 -5.97 18.53 17.00
C SER A 193 -4.58 19.13 17.20
N GLY A 194 -3.77 18.56 18.09
CA GLY A 194 -2.45 19.12 18.42
C GLY A 194 -1.43 18.97 17.29
N ALA A 195 -0.54 19.94 17.16
CA ALA A 195 0.47 20.03 16.12
C ALA A 195 1.88 20.14 16.68
N PHE A 196 2.87 19.73 15.88
CA PHE A 196 4.30 19.84 16.22
C PHE A 196 4.71 19.08 17.49
N ASN A 197 3.98 18.02 17.85
CA ASN A 197 4.32 17.18 19.01
C ASN A 197 5.28 16.04 18.62
N THR A 198 6.24 15.75 19.48
CA THR A 198 7.17 14.63 19.33
C THR A 198 7.03 13.69 20.52
N ALA A 199 6.58 12.47 20.30
CA ALA A 199 6.48 11.42 21.30
C ALA A 199 7.33 10.21 20.89
N ILE A 200 8.27 9.81 21.74
CA ILE A 200 9.21 8.71 21.49
C ILE A 200 9.19 7.77 22.70
N GLY A 201 8.69 6.56 22.51
CA GLY A 201 8.55 5.54 23.55
C GLY A 201 7.19 4.86 23.52
N ALA A 202 7.09 3.67 24.10
CA ALA A 202 5.80 2.99 24.24
C ALA A 202 4.87 3.82 25.16
N SER A 203 3.66 4.10 24.67
CA SER A 203 2.65 4.95 25.31
C SER A 203 3.15 6.35 25.66
N ALA A 204 4.17 6.86 24.97
CA ALA A 204 4.59 8.26 25.10
C ALA A 204 3.44 9.16 24.62
N ASP A 205 3.03 10.07 25.48
CA ASP A 205 1.96 11.04 25.29
C ASP A 205 0.61 10.44 24.89
N PHE A 206 0.24 9.32 25.53
CA PHE A 206 -0.96 8.57 25.19
C PHE A 206 -2.28 9.37 25.32
N ASN A 207 -2.36 10.36 26.20
CA ASN A 207 -3.58 11.10 26.53
C ASN A 207 -3.64 12.53 25.97
N HIS A 208 -2.72 12.91 25.09
CA HIS A 208 -2.74 14.25 24.49
C HIS A 208 -3.97 14.46 23.62
N ALA A 209 -4.74 15.52 23.84
CA ALA A 209 -5.95 15.79 23.07
C ALA A 209 -5.78 16.96 22.09
N THR A 210 -5.09 18.04 22.49
CA THR A 210 -5.15 19.32 21.74
C THR A 210 -3.90 20.18 21.80
N GLY A 211 -2.91 19.85 22.63
CA GLY A 211 -1.74 20.70 22.83
C GLY A 211 -0.73 20.66 21.68
N ASP A 212 0.12 21.68 21.62
CA ASP A 212 1.06 21.90 20.52
C ASP A 212 2.50 22.02 21.03
N ASN A 213 3.46 21.70 20.16
CA ASN A 213 4.89 21.94 20.41
C ASN A 213 5.43 21.23 21.66
N ASN A 214 4.97 20.01 21.93
CA ASN A 214 5.45 19.23 23.08
C ASN A 214 6.44 18.15 22.68
N ILE A 215 7.34 17.80 23.59
CA ILE A 215 8.31 16.72 23.41
C ILE A 215 8.18 15.74 24.59
N TYR A 216 7.82 14.48 24.32
CA TYR A 216 7.75 13.40 25.29
C TYR A 216 8.71 12.29 24.88
N ILE A 217 9.64 11.94 25.76
CA ILE A 217 10.62 10.89 25.51
C ILE A 217 10.61 9.91 26.69
N GLY A 218 10.52 8.62 26.38
CA GLY A 218 10.51 7.53 27.35
C GLY A 218 9.15 6.83 27.44
N GLN A 219 9.19 5.60 27.94
CA GLN A 219 7.99 4.76 28.10
C GLN A 219 7.03 5.41 29.11
N GLY A 220 5.78 5.62 28.69
CA GLY A 220 4.76 6.24 29.52
C GLY A 220 5.11 7.66 29.99
N SER A 221 5.93 8.42 29.23
CA SER A 221 6.05 9.86 29.44
C SER A 221 4.74 10.53 29.04
N PHE A 222 4.11 11.30 29.91
CA PHE A 222 2.86 12.01 29.64
C PHE A 222 2.79 13.31 30.46
N GLY A 223 1.96 14.24 30.02
CA GLY A 223 1.49 15.33 30.88
C GLY A 223 0.02 15.65 30.61
N LEU A 224 -0.39 16.91 30.72
CA LEU A 224 -1.79 17.32 30.60
C LEU A 224 -2.28 17.27 29.14
N ALA A 225 -3.54 16.89 28.93
CA ALA A 225 -4.12 16.68 27.59
C ALA A 225 -4.13 17.90 26.65
N SER A 226 -3.91 19.11 27.18
CA SER A 226 -3.95 20.38 26.45
C SER A 226 -2.74 21.26 26.75
N GLU A 227 -1.67 20.70 27.33
CA GLU A 227 -0.45 21.49 27.54
C GLU A 227 0.28 21.74 26.22
N SER A 228 0.96 22.87 26.12
CA SER A 228 1.74 23.23 24.93
C SER A 228 3.10 23.77 25.34
N HIS A 229 4.09 23.64 24.46
CA HIS A 229 5.46 24.13 24.68
C HIS A 229 6.17 23.48 25.88
N THR A 230 5.93 22.19 26.09
CA THR A 230 6.53 21.43 27.19
C THR A 230 7.52 20.38 26.69
N CYS A 231 8.42 19.95 27.58
CA CYS A 231 9.32 18.85 27.31
C CYS A 231 9.41 17.95 28.55
N TYR A 232 9.01 16.69 28.37
CA TYR A 232 9.10 15.62 29.34
C TYR A 232 10.03 14.54 28.84
N ILE A 233 11.02 14.18 29.66
CA ILE A 233 11.92 13.08 29.39
C ILE A 233 11.91 12.19 30.63
N GLN A 234 11.32 11.01 30.49
CA GLN A 234 11.23 10.04 31.56
C GLN A 234 12.58 9.36 31.83
N GLU A 235 12.83 9.06 33.10
CA GLU A 235 13.97 8.28 33.58
C GLU A 235 15.37 8.81 33.22
N ILE A 236 15.54 10.14 33.18
CA ILE A 236 16.89 10.71 33.09
C ILE A 236 17.71 10.25 34.32
N PHE A 237 18.71 9.39 34.10
CA PHE A 237 19.57 8.81 35.12
C PHE A 237 18.83 8.05 36.24
N GLY A 238 17.71 7.38 35.92
CA GLY A 238 16.93 6.61 36.90
C GLY A 238 16.07 7.43 37.84
N LYS A 239 15.83 8.72 37.54
CA LYS A 239 14.86 9.55 38.22
C LYS A 239 13.61 9.70 37.36
N THR A 240 12.45 9.34 37.90
CA THR A 240 11.15 9.63 37.28
C THR A 240 10.91 11.15 37.32
N SER A 241 10.49 11.75 36.21
CA SER A 241 10.08 13.15 36.20
C SER A 241 8.81 13.28 37.05
N SER A 242 8.91 13.84 38.25
CA SER A 242 7.74 14.28 39.02
C SER A 242 7.25 15.59 38.41
N GLY A 243 6.03 15.56 37.86
CA GLY A 243 5.29 16.77 37.49
C GLY A 243 4.98 17.66 38.69
#